data_AF-A0A8H4W083-F1
#
_entry.id   AF-A0A8H4W083-F1
#
_cell.length_a   1.000
_cell.length_b   1.000
_cell.length_c   1.000
_cell.angle_alpha   90.00
_cell.angle_beta   90.00
_cell.angle_gamma   90.00
#
_symmetry.space_group_name_H-M   'P 1'
#
loop_
_entity.id
_entity.type
_entity.pdbx_description
1 polymer ?
#
loop_
_entity_poly.entity_id
_entity_poly.type
_entity_poly.pdbx_seq_one_letter_code
_entity_poly.pdbx_strand_id
1 'polypeptide(L)'
;MVHTGQPSRGCAVCRRRKIKCDEKTPGCSYCVKTKQKCPGYGSQFDLVWRDQTVVAKKHVEQRIRATKDMRSQEDSAKRISLPEMRTRSGMYLSSLRPVPTPNSLDDPEDFALSFLFTVYAPPKYQSFRYT
;
A
#
# COMPACT_ATOMS: atom_id res chain seq x y z
N MET A 1 -16.27 3.26 10.01
CA MET A 1 -15.29 4.35 10.19
C MET A 1 -15.15 4.62 11.69
N VAL A 2 -14.07 4.19 12.33
CA VAL A 2 -13.89 4.38 13.79
C VAL A 2 -13.51 5.84 14.01
N HIS A 3 -14.40 6.64 14.62
CA HIS A 3 -14.10 8.02 15.00
C HIS A 3 -13.06 8.01 16.12
N THR A 4 -11.79 7.96 15.72
CA THR A 4 -10.71 8.26 16.63
C THR A 4 -10.63 9.77 16.76
N GLY A 5 -11.49 10.32 17.63
CA GLY A 5 -11.56 11.76 17.91
C GLY A 5 -10.23 12.37 18.34
N GLN A 6 -10.25 13.67 18.60
CA GLN A 6 -9.06 14.44 18.94
C GLN A 6 -8.30 13.81 20.13
N PRO A 7 -7.00 13.51 19.98
CA PRO A 7 -6.21 12.92 21.06
C PRO A 7 -6.13 13.89 22.24
N SER A 8 -6.30 13.37 23.46
CA SER A 8 -6.38 14.21 24.66
C SER A 8 -5.06 14.90 24.95
N ARG A 9 -5.11 16.20 25.26
CA ARG A 9 -3.94 17.06 25.58
C ARG A 9 -3.24 16.71 26.90
N GLY A 10 -3.71 15.69 27.62
CA GLY A 10 -3.14 15.31 28.91
C GLY A 10 -1.67 14.87 28.84
N CYS A 11 -0.98 14.96 29.97
CA CYS A 11 0.39 14.47 30.08
C CYS A 11 0.47 12.96 29.80
N ALA A 12 1.66 12.45 29.45
CA ALA A 12 1.83 11.05 29.05
C ALA A 12 1.44 10.05 30.17
N VAL A 13 1.50 10.45 31.44
CA VAL A 13 1.07 9.62 32.57
C VAL A 13 -0.46 9.51 32.61
N CYS A 14 -1.17 10.64 32.52
CA CYS A 14 -2.63 10.65 32.54
C CYS A 14 -3.23 9.95 31.31
N ARG A 15 -2.61 10.11 30.12
CA ARG A 15 -2.99 9.38 28.91
C ARG A 15 -2.84 7.86 29.07
N ARG A 16 -1.69 7.40 29.60
CA ARG A 16 -1.48 5.97 29.87
C ARG A 16 -2.47 5.41 30.89
N ARG A 17 -2.79 6.18 31.94
CA ARG A 17 -3.77 5.81 32.97
C ARG A 17 -5.23 5.99 32.54
N LYS A 18 -5.50 6.60 31.38
CA LYS A 18 -6.84 6.93 30.87
C LYS A 18 -7.69 7.75 31.85
N ILE A 19 -7.07 8.74 32.50
CA ILE A 19 -7.73 9.66 33.44
C ILE A 19 -7.71 11.11 32.92
N LYS A 20 -8.62 11.95 33.43
CA LYS A 20 -8.66 13.38 33.10
C LYS A 20 -7.40 14.07 33.62
N CYS A 21 -6.81 14.94 32.80
CA CYS A 21 -5.63 15.73 33.14
C CYS A 21 -6.01 17.20 33.30
N ASP A 22 -5.49 17.87 34.32
CA ASP A 22 -5.80 19.28 34.63
C ASP A 22 -4.91 20.30 33.91
N GLU A 23 -3.98 19.83 33.05
CA GLU A 23 -3.09 20.66 32.21
C GLU A 23 -2.29 21.78 32.91
N LYS A 24 -2.12 21.73 34.23
CA LYS A 24 -1.36 22.74 35.01
C LYS A 24 0.16 22.64 34.81
N THR A 25 0.85 23.78 34.91
CA THR A 25 2.32 23.93 34.91
C THR A 25 2.82 24.25 36.33
N PRO A 26 3.94 23.69 36.81
CA PRO A 26 4.94 22.84 36.13
C PRO A 26 4.56 21.35 36.02
N GLY A 27 3.44 20.93 36.62
CA GLY A 27 2.98 19.55 36.55
C GLY A 27 1.49 19.40 36.85
N CYS A 28 0.89 18.36 36.29
CA CYS A 28 -0.54 18.07 36.48
C CYS A 28 -0.87 17.81 37.96
N SER A 29 -2.06 18.18 38.45
CA SER A 29 -2.41 18.02 39.87
C SER A 29 -2.36 16.56 40.31
N TYR A 30 -2.72 15.61 39.44
CA TYR A 30 -2.55 14.18 39.70
C TYR A 30 -1.08 13.79 39.92
N CYS A 31 -0.20 14.28 39.05
CA CYS A 31 1.24 14.01 39.06
C CYS A 31 1.87 14.55 40.36
N VAL A 32 1.49 15.76 40.75
CA VAL A 32 1.95 16.42 41.98
C VAL A 32 1.48 15.65 43.22
N LYS A 33 0.19 15.28 43.29
CA LYS A 33 -0.36 14.49 44.40
C LYS A 33 0.30 13.13 44.54
N THR A 34 0.59 12.47 43.43
CA THR A 34 1.24 11.15 43.41
C THR A 34 2.76 11.22 43.53
N LYS A 35 3.35 12.42 43.67
CA LYS A 35 4.81 12.68 43.73
C LYS A 35 5.57 12.07 42.54
N GLN A 36 4.93 11.98 41.39
CA GLN A 36 5.52 11.44 40.15
C GLN A 36 6.05 12.59 39.28
N LYS A 37 7.19 12.37 38.61
CA LYS A 37 7.75 13.34 37.66
C LYS A 37 6.81 13.49 36.47
N CYS A 38 6.29 14.69 36.26
CA CYS A 38 5.45 14.97 35.09
C CYS A 38 6.36 15.13 33.87
N PRO A 39 6.22 14.30 32.81
CA PRO A 39 7.00 14.44 31.59
C PRO A 39 6.57 15.65 30.74
N GLY A 40 5.62 16.46 31.22
CA GLY A 40 5.01 17.55 30.48
C GLY A 40 3.91 17.09 29.52
N TYR A 41 3.47 18.04 28.69
CA TYR A 41 2.46 17.86 27.66
C TYR A 41 3.18 17.73 26.31
N GLY A 42 2.85 16.70 25.53
CA GLY A 42 3.46 16.51 24.21
C GLY A 42 3.01 17.57 23.22
N SER A 43 3.81 17.81 22.18
CA SER A 43 3.42 18.74 21.11
C SER A 43 2.12 18.28 20.46
N GLN A 44 1.22 19.20 20.09
CA GLN A 44 -0.04 18.82 19.43
C GLN A 44 0.20 17.99 18.16
N PHE A 45 1.31 18.23 17.46
CA PHE A 45 1.73 17.48 16.28
C PHE A 45 1.98 16.00 16.60
N ASP A 46 2.72 15.69 17.66
CA ASP A 46 2.99 14.30 18.05
C ASP A 46 1.73 13.56 18.49
N LEU A 47 0.71 14.28 18.98
CA LEU A 47 -0.57 13.68 19.35
C LEU A 47 -1.39 13.30 18.11
N VAL A 48 -1.33 14.09 17.05
CA VAL A 48 -2.11 13.90 15.82
C VAL A 48 -1.42 12.93 14.86
N TRP A 49 -0.09 12.96 14.81
CA TRP A 49 0.69 12.09 13.95
C TRP A 49 0.53 10.62 14.37
N ARG A 50 0.00 9.80 13.46
CA ARG A 50 -0.07 8.35 13.61
C ARG A 50 0.66 7.69 12.47
N ASP A 51 1.74 7.00 12.80
CA ASP A 51 2.51 6.25 11.82
C ASP A 51 1.70 5.03 11.31
N GLN A 52 1.36 5.04 10.02
CA GLN A 52 0.64 3.96 9.34
C GLN A 52 1.56 3.07 8.49
N THR A 53 2.88 3.32 8.48
CA THR A 53 3.84 2.62 7.62
C THR A 53 3.82 1.11 7.83
N VAL A 54 3.66 0.65 9.08
CA VAL A 54 3.59 -0.78 9.41
C VAL A 54 2.37 -1.45 8.78
N VAL A 55 1.20 -0.79 8.86
CA VAL A 55 -0.04 -1.29 8.28
C VAL A 55 0.07 -1.31 6.76
N ALA A 56 0.57 -0.23 6.17
CA ALA A 56 0.80 -0.13 4.73
C ALA A 56 1.75 -1.23 4.22
N LYS A 57 2.89 -1.46 4.89
CA LYS A 57 3.83 -2.54 4.57
C LYS A 57 3.16 -3.90 4.56
N LYS A 58 2.39 -4.22 5.60
CA LYS A 58 1.67 -5.49 5.71
C LYS A 58 0.66 -5.69 4.56
N HIS A 59 -0.07 -4.64 4.18
CA HIS A 59 -1.00 -4.72 3.04
C HIS A 59 -0.29 -4.95 1.71
N VAL A 60 0.87 -4.33 1.49
CA VAL A 60 1.69 -4.54 0.30
C VAL A 60 2.21 -5.97 0.24
N GLU A 61 2.76 -6.49 1.34
CA GLU A 61 3.24 -7.87 1.44
C GLU A 61 2.12 -8.88 1.15
N GLN A 62 0.91 -8.66 1.69
CA GLN A 62 -0.25 -9.49 1.41
C GLN A 62 -0.64 -9.49 -0.07
N ARG A 63 -0.63 -8.32 -0.73
CA ARG A 63 -0.89 -8.24 -2.18
C ARG A 63 0.15 -8.99 -2.99
N ILE A 64 1.44 -8.84 -2.67
CA ILE A 64 2.52 -9.54 -3.36
C ILE A 64 2.38 -11.06 -3.21
N ARG A 65 1.98 -11.54 -2.02
CA ARG A 65 1.77 -12.97 -1.80
C ARG A 65 0.61 -13.50 -2.64
N ALA A 66 -0.53 -12.80 -2.62
CA ALA A 66 -1.70 -13.20 -3.40
C ALA A 66 -1.40 -13.27 -4.91
N THR A 67 -0.65 -12.32 -5.46
CA THR A 67 -0.29 -12.35 -6.89
C THR A 67 0.67 -13.49 -7.24
N LYS A 68 1.58 -13.86 -6.33
CA LYS A 68 2.46 -15.04 -6.53
C LYS A 68 1.67 -16.34 -6.52
N ASP A 69 0.72 -16.49 -5.61
CA ASP A 69 -0.13 -17.69 -5.51
C ASP A 69 -1.02 -17.86 -6.75
N MET A 70 -1.50 -16.77 -7.35
CA MET A 70 -2.25 -16.82 -8.62
C MET A 70 -1.38 -17.26 -9.80
N ARG A 71 -0.14 -16.74 -9.92
CA ARG A 71 0.79 -17.13 -11.00
C ARG A 71 1.18 -18.61 -10.91
N SER A 72 1.42 -19.13 -9.70
CA SER A 72 1.79 -20.55 -9.52
C SER A 72 0.64 -21.51 -9.85
N GLN A 73 -0.61 -21.10 -9.64
CA GLN A 73 -1.79 -21.86 -10.06
C GLN A 73 -1.95 -21.90 -11.58
N GLU A 74 -1.76 -20.78 -12.28
CA GLU A 74 -1.79 -20.74 -13.74
C GLU A 74 -0.67 -21.59 -14.38
N ASP A 75 0.54 -21.53 -13.81
CA ASP A 75 1.67 -22.35 -14.27
C ASP A 75 1.44 -23.85 -14.03
N SER A 76 0.78 -24.22 -12.93
CA SER A 76 0.42 -25.61 -12.63
C SER A 76 -0.73 -26.11 -13.53
N ALA A 77 -1.74 -25.28 -13.81
CA ALA A 77 -2.84 -25.61 -14.71
C ALA A 77 -2.36 -25.86 -16.14
N LYS A 78 -1.38 -25.07 -16.63
CA LYS A 78 -0.74 -25.28 -17.94
C LYS A 78 0.08 -26.57 -18.04
N ARG A 79 0.61 -27.08 -16.92
CA ARG A 79 1.33 -28.37 -16.89
C ARG A 79 0.41 -29.58 -16.93
N ILE A 80 -0.83 -29.46 -16.46
CA ILE A 80 -1.82 -30.56 -16.43
C ILE A 80 -2.53 -30.71 -17.80
N SER A 81 -2.56 -29.66 -18.62
CA SER A 81 -3.21 -29.64 -19.93
C SER A 81 -2.31 -30.05 -21.12
N LEU A 82 -1.26 -30.84 -20.92
CA LEU A 82 -0.46 -31.42 -22.02
C LEU A 82 -0.84 -32.89 -22.22
N PRO A 83 -1.69 -33.23 -23.22
CA PRO A 83 -1.65 -34.57 -23.78
C PRO A 83 -0.37 -34.68 -24.61
N GLU A 84 0.47 -35.63 -24.24
CA GLU A 84 1.65 -36.01 -25.00
C GLU A 84 1.20 -36.58 -26.37
N MET A 85 1.23 -35.74 -27.41
CA MET A 85 1.08 -36.20 -28.79
C MET A 85 2.42 -36.17 -29.51
N ARG A 86 2.91 -37.38 -29.74
CA ARG A 86 3.94 -37.78 -30.69
C ARG A 86 4.04 -36.82 -31.88
N THR A 87 5.25 -36.30 -32.08
CA THR A 87 5.68 -35.61 -33.29
C THR A 87 5.37 -36.42 -34.54
N ARG A 88 4.51 -35.89 -35.42
CA ARG A 88 4.70 -36.04 -36.85
C ARG A 88 4.04 -34.87 -37.58
N SER A 89 4.90 -34.02 -38.17
CA SER A 89 4.64 -33.02 -39.22
C SER A 89 3.40 -32.14 -39.10
N GLY A 90 3.62 -30.84 -38.90
CA GLY A 90 2.56 -29.83 -39.03
C GLY A 90 3.11 -28.41 -38.92
N MET A 91 3.82 -27.96 -39.95
CA MET A 91 4.25 -26.57 -40.12
C MET A 91 3.06 -25.63 -40.38
N TYR A 92 2.26 -25.21 -39.39
CA TYR A 92 1.55 -23.92 -39.43
C TYR A 92 0.73 -23.72 -38.15
N LEU A 93 1.20 -22.86 -37.22
CA LEU A 93 0.39 -21.84 -36.53
C LEU A 93 1.26 -21.00 -35.56
N SER A 94 2.25 -20.28 -36.10
CA SER A 94 3.14 -19.43 -35.31
C SER A 94 2.72 -17.95 -35.31
N SER A 95 1.43 -17.63 -35.10
CA SER A 95 0.98 -16.22 -35.16
C SER A 95 -0.09 -15.81 -34.15
N LEU A 96 -0.02 -16.33 -32.93
CA LEU A 96 -0.48 -15.56 -31.78
C LEU A 96 0.73 -15.19 -30.94
N ARG A 97 1.21 -13.94 -31.13
CA ARG A 97 2.22 -13.35 -30.25
C ARG A 97 1.65 -13.30 -28.83
N PRO A 98 2.34 -13.82 -27.81
CA PRO A 98 2.01 -13.53 -26.43
C PRO A 98 2.03 -12.01 -26.24
N VAL A 99 0.99 -11.47 -25.60
CA VAL A 99 0.95 -10.07 -25.18
C VAL A 99 2.20 -9.80 -24.32
N PRO A 100 3.03 -8.80 -24.65
CA PRO A 100 4.14 -8.43 -23.80
C PRO A 100 3.56 -7.95 -22.46
N THR A 101 3.89 -8.67 -21.40
CA THR A 101 3.75 -8.16 -20.03
C THR A 101 4.64 -6.92 -19.89
N PRO A 102 4.27 -5.93 -19.06
CA PRO A 102 4.86 -4.60 -19.08
C PRO A 102 6.22 -4.52 -18.37
N ASN A 103 7.03 -5.57 -18.47
CA ASN A 103 8.33 -5.68 -17.79
C ASN A 103 9.52 -5.66 -18.77
N SER A 104 9.40 -4.99 -19.91
CA SER A 104 10.54 -4.81 -20.83
C SER A 104 10.69 -3.36 -21.30
N LEU A 105 10.77 -2.44 -20.34
CA LEU A 105 11.43 -1.14 -20.48
C LEU A 105 12.19 -0.92 -19.17
N ASP A 106 13.51 -0.77 -19.26
CA ASP A 106 14.46 -0.88 -18.15
C ASP A 106 14.46 0.27 -17.12
N ASP A 107 13.42 1.13 -17.09
CA ASP A 107 13.32 2.24 -16.14
C ASP A 107 11.95 2.33 -15.41
N PRO A 108 11.91 2.30 -14.07
CA PRO A 108 10.66 2.32 -13.28
C PRO A 108 9.87 3.62 -13.42
N GLU A 109 10.51 4.71 -13.85
CA GLU A 109 9.87 6.01 -14.06
C GLU A 109 8.98 6.01 -15.31
N ASP A 110 9.40 5.37 -16.40
CA ASP A 110 8.60 5.26 -17.63
C ASP A 110 7.36 4.37 -17.46
N PHE A 111 7.46 3.33 -16.63
CA PHE A 111 6.31 2.53 -16.25
C PHE A 111 5.28 3.35 -15.44
N ALA A 112 5.76 4.17 -14.49
CA ALA A 112 4.89 5.03 -13.70
C ALA A 112 4.20 6.11 -14.56
N LEU A 113 4.93 6.72 -15.49
CA LEU A 113 4.40 7.72 -16.42
C LEU A 113 3.40 7.12 -17.39
N SER A 114 3.72 5.99 -18.04
CA SER A 114 2.81 5.33 -18.98
C SER A 114 1.50 4.88 -18.30
N PHE A 115 1.57 4.36 -17.07
CA PHE A 115 0.38 4.02 -16.29
C PHE A 115 -0.44 5.27 -15.94
N LEU A 116 0.22 6.35 -15.50
CA LEU A 116 -0.44 7.62 -15.19
C LEU A 116 -1.18 8.19 -16.41
N PHE A 117 -0.54 8.26 -17.58
CA PHE A 117 -1.17 8.76 -18.80
C PHE A 117 -2.31 7.86 -19.26
N THR A 118 -2.18 6.53 -19.16
CA THR A 118 -3.24 5.61 -19.58
C THR A 118 -4.48 5.70 -18.70
N VAL A 119 -4.30 5.86 -17.38
CA VAL A 119 -5.41 5.85 -16.41
C VAL A 119 -6.02 7.23 -16.21
N TYR A 120 -5.20 8.29 -16.24
CA TYR A 120 -5.63 9.62 -15.82
C TYR A 120 -5.57 10.68 -16.92
N ALA A 121 -4.86 10.44 -18.02
CA ALA A 121 -4.75 11.38 -19.13
C ALA A 121 -4.76 10.67 -20.49
N PRO A 122 -5.84 9.93 -20.82
CA PRO A 122 -5.92 9.20 -22.07
C PRO A 122 -5.74 10.17 -23.24
N PRO A 123 -4.87 9.85 -24.23
CA PRO A 123 -4.63 10.76 -25.34
C PRO A 123 -5.93 11.01 -26.08
N LYS A 124 -6.26 12.29 -26.29
CA LYS A 124 -7.35 12.67 -27.21
C LYS A 124 -6.90 12.25 -28.60
N TYR A 125 -7.46 11.16 -29.10
CA TYR A 125 -7.21 10.66 -30.44
C TYR A 125 -7.70 11.71 -31.46
N GLN A 126 -6.80 12.59 -31.90
CA GLN A 126 -7.07 13.49 -32.99
C GLN A 126 -6.92 12.68 -34.28
N SER A 127 -8.06 12.33 -34.86
CA SER A 127 -8.17 11.65 -36.14
C SER A 127 -7.57 12.54 -37.24
N PHE A 128 -6.30 12.33 -37.56
CA PHE A 128 -5.75 12.80 -38.83
C PHE A 128 -6.32 11.92 -39.94
N ARG A 129 -7.44 12.36 -40.51
CA ARG A 129 -7.89 11.92 -41.84
C ARG A 129 -6.87 12.42 -42.86
N TYR A 130 -6.06 11.52 -43.40
CA TYR A 130 -5.36 11.78 -44.64
C TYR A 130 -6.39 11.85 -45.76
N THR A 131 -6.49 13.01 -46.40
CA THR A 131 -7.06 13.19 -47.75
C THR A 131 -6.08 12.69 -48.79
#